data_AF-A0A2T0QN18-F1
#
_entry.id   AF-A0A2T0QN18-F1
#
_cell.length_a   1.000
_cell.length_b   1.000
_cell.length_c   1.000
_cell.angle_alpha   90.00
_cell.angle_beta   90.00
_cell.angle_gamma   90.00
#
_symmetry.space_group_name_H-M   'P 1'
#
loop_
_entity.id
_entity.type
_entity.pdbx_description
1 polymer ?
#
loop_
_entity_poly.entity_id
_entity_poly.type
_entity_poly.pdbx_seq_one_letter_code
_entity_poly.pdbx_strand_id
1 'polypeptide(L)'
;MRYETLIADARDGELTESTRVRASFDAIYCCSPDLESMVQSLTVLGLNADDASFVTQLAHWVLNVAPRGPLPMSPSEAVALAERVHKVTGGK
;
A
#
# COMPACT_ATOMS: atom_id res chain seq x y z
N MET A 1 13.70 -5.27 2.82
CA MET A 1 12.78 -6.02 1.92
C MET A 1 12.74 -5.26 0.60
N ARG A 2 12.65 -5.93 -0.56
CA ARG A 2 12.53 -5.24 -1.86
C ARG A 2 11.07 -5.15 -2.26
N TYR A 3 10.70 -4.05 -2.92
CA TYR A 3 9.35 -3.84 -3.48
C TYR A 3 8.86 -5.05 -4.30
N GLU A 4 9.73 -5.62 -5.14
CA GLU A 4 9.40 -6.76 -6.01
C GLU A 4 8.93 -8.01 -5.26
N THR A 5 9.53 -8.31 -4.10
CA THR A 5 9.12 -9.44 -3.26
C THR A 5 7.76 -9.15 -2.62
N LEU A 6 7.58 -7.93 -2.11
CA LEU A 6 6.35 -7.52 -1.43
C LEU A 6 5.16 -7.46 -2.38
N ILE A 7 5.35 -6.98 -3.61
CA ILE A 7 4.29 -6.95 -4.62
C ILE A 7 3.99 -8.36 -5.16
N ALA A 8 4.96 -9.28 -5.15
CA ALA A 8 4.72 -10.68 -5.47
C ALA A 8 3.83 -11.34 -4.41
N ASP A 9 4.15 -11.17 -3.12
CA ASP A 9 3.33 -11.66 -2.00
C ASP A 9 1.91 -11.05 -2.05
N ALA A 10 1.78 -9.77 -2.36
CA ALA A 10 0.49 -9.12 -2.49
C ALA A 10 -0.39 -9.71 -3.63
N ARG A 11 0.25 -10.23 -4.68
CA ARG A 11 -0.40 -10.85 -5.84
C ARG A 11 -0.63 -12.35 -5.65
N ASP A 12 0.05 -12.98 -4.71
CA ASP A 12 -0.06 -14.40 -4.44
C ASP A 12 -1.47 -14.78 -3.98
N GLY A 13 -2.17 -15.54 -4.82
CA GLY A 13 -3.54 -16.00 -4.54
C GLY A 13 -3.61 -17.11 -3.48
N GLU A 14 -2.50 -17.73 -3.11
CA GLU A 14 -2.42 -18.74 -2.07
C GLU A 14 -2.37 -18.12 -0.66
N LEU A 15 -2.00 -16.84 -0.56
CA LEU A 15 -1.98 -16.10 0.70
C LEU A 15 -3.37 -15.56 1.08
N THR A 16 -3.60 -15.40 2.39
CA THR A 16 -4.85 -14.80 2.88
C THR A 16 -4.99 -13.36 2.40
N GLU A 17 -6.23 -12.91 2.20
CA GLU A 17 -6.52 -11.55 1.77
C GLU A 17 -5.87 -10.50 2.69
N SER A 18 -5.88 -10.73 4.01
CA SER A 18 -5.21 -9.87 4.99
C SER A 18 -3.69 -9.82 4.83
N THR A 19 -3.05 -10.95 4.52
CA THR A 19 -1.61 -11.01 4.25
C THR A 19 -1.25 -10.25 2.99
N ARG A 20 -2.06 -10.40 1.94
CA ARG A 20 -1.87 -9.71 0.66
C ARG A 20 -2.05 -8.20 0.80
N VAL A 21 -3.08 -7.75 1.50
CA VAL A 21 -3.33 -6.33 1.81
C VAL A 21 -2.17 -5.75 2.63
N ARG A 22 -1.66 -6.51 3.61
CA ARG A 22 -0.48 -6.12 4.38
C ARG A 22 0.77 -6.01 3.51
N ALA A 23 1.01 -6.97 2.63
CA ALA A 23 2.15 -6.97 1.72
C ALA A 23 2.12 -5.76 0.77
N SER A 24 0.94 -5.36 0.27
CA SER A 24 0.78 -4.13 -0.50
C SER A 24 1.17 -2.88 0.28
N PHE A 25 0.78 -2.79 1.56
CA PHE A 25 1.20 -1.68 2.42
C PHE A 25 2.70 -1.68 2.64
N ASP A 26 3.29 -2.83 2.94
CA ASP A 26 4.73 -2.93 3.17
C ASP A 26 5.49 -2.54 1.87
N ALA A 27 4.95 -2.84 0.67
CA ALA A 27 5.50 -2.39 -0.61
C ALA A 27 5.46 -0.86 -0.77
N ILE A 28 4.35 -0.23 -0.38
CA ILE A 28 4.19 1.24 -0.34
C ILE A 28 5.19 1.86 0.63
N TYR A 29 5.27 1.32 1.85
CA TYR A 29 6.17 1.80 2.91
C TYR A 29 7.64 1.63 2.52
N CYS A 30 7.99 0.57 1.79
CA CYS A 30 9.33 0.37 1.24
C CYS A 30 9.73 1.48 0.26
N CYS A 31 8.78 2.05 -0.48
CA CYS A 31 9.04 3.14 -1.42
C CYS A 31 9.21 4.50 -0.72
N SER A 32 8.52 4.72 0.41
CA SER A 32 8.70 5.90 1.25
C SER A 32 8.39 5.56 2.73
N PRO A 33 9.39 5.45 3.61
CA PRO A 33 9.17 5.07 5.01
C PRO A 33 8.51 6.19 5.84
N ASP A 34 8.43 7.40 5.31
CA ASP A 34 7.77 8.53 5.96
C ASP A 34 6.37 8.71 5.36
N LEU A 35 5.34 8.19 6.05
CA LEU A 35 3.96 8.14 5.57
C LEU A 35 3.32 9.53 5.45
N GLU A 36 3.59 10.45 6.39
CA GLU A 36 3.09 11.82 6.32
C GLU A 36 3.72 12.56 5.14
N SER A 37 5.05 12.49 5.02
CA SER A 37 5.74 13.05 3.87
C SER A 37 5.30 12.39 2.57
N MET A 38 4.98 11.08 2.58
CA MET A 38 4.44 10.37 1.44
C MET A 38 3.07 10.93 1.07
N VAL A 39 2.08 10.96 1.95
CA VAL A 39 0.73 11.47 1.65
C VAL A 39 0.78 12.91 1.11
N GLN A 40 1.62 13.77 1.70
CA GLN A 40 1.87 15.11 1.18
C GLN A 40 2.52 15.10 -0.21
N SER A 41 3.56 14.28 -0.39
CA SER A 41 4.26 14.16 -1.68
C SER A 41 3.37 13.54 -2.76
N LEU A 42 2.53 12.56 -2.44
CA LEU A 42 1.60 11.94 -3.38
C LEU A 42 0.56 12.95 -3.88
N THR A 43 0.09 13.83 -2.98
CA THR A 43 -0.80 14.96 -3.35
C THR A 43 -0.10 15.93 -4.32
N VAL A 44 1.20 16.19 -4.11
CA VAL A 44 2.01 17.08 -4.96
C VAL A 44 2.43 16.42 -6.28
N LEU A 45 2.67 15.11 -6.28
CA LEU A 45 3.16 14.32 -7.41
C LEU A 45 2.05 13.80 -8.34
N GLY A 46 0.79 14.21 -8.10
CA GLY A 46 -0.32 13.99 -9.02
C GLY A 46 -1.07 12.68 -8.84
N LEU A 47 -0.97 12.02 -7.68
CA LEU A 47 -1.98 11.03 -7.29
C LEU A 47 -3.27 11.74 -6.89
N ASN A 48 -4.41 11.10 -7.17
CA ASN A 48 -5.70 11.67 -6.83
C ASN A 48 -5.90 11.69 -5.30
N ALA A 49 -6.85 12.50 -4.83
CA ALA A 49 -7.18 12.60 -3.40
C ALA A 49 -7.68 11.26 -2.81
N ASP A 50 -8.26 10.39 -3.65
CA ASP A 50 -8.71 9.06 -3.26
C ASP A 50 -7.54 8.13 -2.90
N ASP A 51 -6.44 8.17 -3.64
CA ASP A 51 -5.25 7.36 -3.41
C ASP A 51 -4.56 7.73 -2.09
N ALA A 52 -4.46 9.03 -1.80
CA ALA A 52 -3.98 9.52 -0.51
C ALA A 52 -4.88 9.03 0.65
N SER A 53 -6.20 9.04 0.44
CA SER A 53 -7.17 8.52 1.41
C SER A 53 -7.03 7.01 1.59
N PHE A 54 -6.84 6.26 0.51
CA PHE A 54 -6.63 4.81 0.55
C PHE A 54 -5.32 4.43 1.26
N VAL A 55 -4.22 5.15 1.03
CA VAL A 55 -2.95 4.93 1.75
C VAL A 55 -3.15 5.19 3.25
N THR A 56 -3.85 6.26 3.61
CA THR A 56 -4.14 6.61 5.01
C THR A 56 -5.00 5.54 5.68
N GLN A 57 -6.06 5.09 5.01
CA GLN A 57 -6.95 4.04 5.52
C GLN A 57 -6.21 2.70 5.68
N LEU A 58 -5.36 2.35 4.72
CA LEU A 58 -4.54 1.15 4.75
C LEU A 58 -3.51 1.20 5.89
N ALA A 59 -2.85 2.35 6.08
CA ALA A 59 -1.92 2.58 7.19
C ALA A 59 -2.63 2.43 8.55
N HIS A 60 -3.80 3.04 8.70
CA HIS A 60 -4.59 2.94 9.92
C HIS A 60 -4.97 1.48 10.23
N TRP A 61 -5.42 0.72 9.22
CA TRP A 61 -5.72 -0.69 9.38
C TRP A 61 -4.49 -1.51 9.77
N VAL A 62 -3.36 -1.31 9.08
CA VAL A 62 -2.09 -1.99 9.37
C VAL A 62 -1.60 -1.77 10.80
N LEU A 63 -1.73 -0.54 11.30
CA LEU A 63 -1.22 -0.17 12.62
C LEU A 63 -2.14 -0.56 13.78
N ASN A 64 -3.46 -0.62 13.55
CA ASN A 64 -4.43 -0.76 14.64
C ASN A 64 -5.30 -2.03 14.57
N VAL A 65 -5.40 -2.67 13.41
CA VAL A 65 -6.41 -3.73 13.15
C VAL A 65 -5.79 -5.02 12.59
N ALA A 66 -4.76 -4.92 11.74
CA ALA A 66 -4.16 -6.07 11.09
C ALA A 66 -3.62 -7.11 12.09
N PRO A 67 -3.67 -8.43 11.76
CA PRO A 67 -4.22 -9.02 10.53
C PRO A 67 -5.73 -9.32 10.60
N ARG A 68 -6.48 -8.71 11.54
CA ARG A 68 -7.91 -8.97 11.74
C ARG A 68 -8.78 -8.20 10.74
N GLY A 69 -10.00 -8.68 10.54
CA GLY A 69 -11.00 -8.01 9.73
C GLY A 69 -11.77 -6.92 10.47
N PRO A 70 -12.51 -6.06 9.75
CA PRO A 70 -12.68 -6.09 8.29
C PRO A 70 -11.49 -5.47 7.55
N LEU A 71 -11.26 -5.92 6.31
CA LEU A 71 -10.24 -5.33 5.43
C LEU A 71 -10.69 -3.93 4.97
N PRO A 72 -9.77 -2.96 4.88
CA PRO A 72 -10.11 -1.60 4.48
C PRO A 72 -10.44 -1.49 2.99
N MET A 73 -9.93 -2.43 2.19
CA MET A 73 -10.12 -2.54 0.74
C MET A 73 -9.78 -3.97 0.29
N SER A 74 -10.11 -4.31 -0.96
CA SER A 74 -9.79 -5.61 -1.54
C SER A 74 -8.29 -5.76 -1.79
N PRO A 75 -7.73 -6.97 -1.78
CA PRO A 75 -6.31 -7.20 -2.12
C PRO A 75 -5.92 -6.61 -3.48
N SER A 76 -6.80 -6.73 -4.49
CA SER A 76 -6.57 -6.16 -5.83
C SER A 76 -6.47 -4.63 -5.82
N GLU A 77 -7.28 -3.96 -5.00
CA GLU A 77 -7.25 -2.50 -4.84
C GLU A 77 -5.96 -2.06 -4.14
N ALA A 78 -5.55 -2.79 -3.10
CA ALA A 78 -4.30 -2.54 -2.39
C ALA A 78 -3.08 -2.72 -3.29
N VAL A 79 -3.06 -3.76 -4.14
CA VAL A 79 -2.01 -3.97 -5.16
C VAL A 79 -1.98 -2.82 -6.15
N ALA A 80 -3.13 -2.43 -6.71
CA ALA A 80 -3.21 -1.35 -7.67
C ALA A 80 -2.74 -0.01 -7.07
N LEU A 81 -3.03 0.23 -5.79
CA LEU A 81 -2.52 1.39 -5.05
C LEU A 81 -0.99 1.34 -4.91
N ALA A 82 -0.44 0.20 -4.51
CA ALA A 82 1.00 0.03 -4.37
C ALA A 82 1.76 0.27 -5.68
N GLU A 83 1.23 -0.21 -6.80
CA GLU A 83 1.81 0.03 -8.13
C GLU A 83 1.74 1.51 -8.54
N ARG A 84 0.63 2.19 -8.28
CA ARG A 84 0.50 3.62 -8.54
C ARG A 84 1.50 4.43 -7.72
N VAL A 85 1.64 4.14 -6.43
CA VAL A 85 2.63 4.80 -5.56
C VAL A 85 4.04 4.55 -6.06
N HIS A 86 4.41 3.30 -6.33
CA HIS A 86 5.75 2.95 -6.82
C HIS A 86 6.12 3.68 -8.11
N LYS A 87 5.18 3.80 -9.05
CA LYS A 87 5.36 4.53 -10.30
C LYS A 87 5.64 6.01 -10.06
N VAL A 88 4.94 6.62 -9.10
CA VAL A 88 5.06 8.05 -8.78
C VAL A 88 6.32 8.35 -7.97
N THR A 89 6.74 7.44 -7.09
CA THR A 89 8.00 7.56 -6.33
C THR A 89 9.25 7.23 -7.14
N GLY A 90 9.10 6.95 -8.45
CA GLY A 90 10.20 6.81 -9.38
C GLY A 90 10.94 5.47 -9.31
N GLY A 91 10.26 4.40 -8.89
CA GLY A 91 10.71 3.00 -8.90
C GLY A 91 12.22 2.81 -8.95
N LYS A 92 12.90 3.10 -7.84
CA LYS A 92 14.37 3.09 -7.76
C LYS A 92 14.88 1.89 -6.98
#